data_AF-A5UVU0-F1
#
_entry.id   AF-A5UVU0-F1
#
_cell.length_a   1.000
_cell.length_b   1.000
_cell.length_c   1.000
_cell.angle_alpha   90.00
_cell.angle_beta   90.00
_cell.angle_gamma   90.00
#
_symmetry.space_group_name_H-M   'P 1'
#
loop_
_entity.id
_entity.type
_entity.pdbx_description
1 polymer ?
#
loop_
_entity_poly.entity_id
_entity_poly.type
_entity_poly.pdbx_seq_one_letter_code
_entity_poly.pdbx_strand_id
1 'polypeptide(L)'
;METSFNAAALDSYAVRITNGVAMLGGILMLPALFLYLSGLLVAGVALTGTIITIAIALTLAVWLTLNYAVQPVAYVVTGDTLVVRRRWARALRIPFKQIMGVSFASALADVPRFGLRWSFNAGVFGYHGPFHLDPYGNVFFAATNRERLVAVARYDAPSLIISPARPREFVETFREALLKSASMEQSAKPAPSQQQSPHPFAAYQRSID
;
A
#
# COMPACT_ATOMS: atom_id res chain seq x y z
N MET A 1 4.83 -5.77 21.50
CA MET A 1 4.11 -6.95 20.97
C MET A 1 4.09 -6.79 19.46
N GLU A 2 4.56 -7.79 18.72
CA GLU A 2 4.54 -7.79 17.25
C GLU A 2 3.32 -8.61 16.81
N THR A 3 2.36 -7.96 16.14
CA THR A 3 1.16 -8.66 15.63
C THR A 3 1.19 -8.62 14.11
N SER A 4 1.22 -9.80 13.49
CA SER A 4 1.29 -9.96 12.04
C SER A 4 -0.04 -10.44 11.48
N PHE A 5 -0.49 -9.81 10.40
CA PHE A 5 -1.69 -10.16 9.66
C PHE A 5 -1.30 -10.49 8.22
N ASN A 6 -1.63 -11.70 7.76
CA ASN A 6 -1.42 -12.06 6.36
C ASN A 6 -2.25 -11.17 5.43
N ALA A 7 -1.70 -10.86 4.25
CA ALA A 7 -2.47 -10.23 3.20
C ALA A 7 -3.58 -11.18 2.71
N ALA A 8 -4.71 -10.61 2.30
CA ALA A 8 -5.78 -11.38 1.69
C ALA A 8 -5.32 -12.05 0.40
N ALA A 9 -5.90 -13.19 0.06
CA ALA A 9 -5.70 -13.80 -1.26
C ALA A 9 -6.16 -12.85 -2.36
N LEU A 10 -5.55 -12.94 -3.56
CA LEU A 10 -5.96 -12.16 -4.72
C LEU A 10 -7.46 -12.35 -4.97
N ASP A 11 -8.16 -11.25 -5.21
CA ASP A 11 -9.55 -11.35 -5.66
C ASP A 11 -9.65 -11.87 -7.11
N SER A 12 -10.86 -12.27 -7.50
CA SER A 12 -11.15 -12.85 -8.81
C SER A 12 -10.79 -11.92 -9.97
N TYR A 13 -10.90 -10.60 -9.76
CA TYR A 13 -10.54 -9.62 -10.77
C TYR A 13 -9.03 -9.57 -10.98
N ALA A 14 -8.25 -9.45 -9.91
CA ALA A 14 -6.80 -9.45 -9.97
C ALA A 14 -6.24 -10.76 -10.55
N VAL A 15 -6.82 -11.91 -10.17
CA VAL A 15 -6.46 -13.22 -10.76
C VAL A 15 -6.72 -13.21 -12.27
N ARG A 16 -7.90 -12.77 -12.71
CA ARG A 16 -8.25 -12.72 -14.13
C ARG A 16 -7.32 -11.82 -14.94
N ILE A 17 -7.01 -10.62 -14.43
CA ILE A 17 -6.11 -9.69 -15.11
C ILE A 17 -4.69 -10.26 -15.17
N THR A 18 -4.18 -10.79 -14.06
CA THR A 18 -2.83 -11.39 -14.00
C THR A 18 -2.70 -12.55 -14.98
N ASN A 19 -3.66 -13.49 -14.96
CA ASN A 19 -3.67 -14.64 -15.86
C ASN A 19 -3.84 -14.20 -17.32
N GLY A 20 -4.70 -13.21 -17.59
CA GLY A 20 -4.90 -12.68 -18.94
C GLY A 20 -3.62 -12.09 -19.52
N VAL A 21 -2.91 -11.26 -18.76
CA VAL A 21 -1.63 -10.67 -19.20
C VAL A 21 -0.55 -11.74 -19.38
N ALA A 22 -0.45 -12.69 -18.45
CA ALA A 22 0.51 -13.80 -18.57
C ALA A 22 0.22 -14.68 -19.80
N MET A 23 -1.06 -14.97 -20.06
CA MET A 23 -1.49 -15.74 -21.23
C MET A 23 -1.18 -15.00 -22.54
N LEU A 24 -1.42 -13.69 -22.60
CA LEU A 24 -1.04 -12.86 -23.76
C LEU A 24 0.46 -12.91 -24.02
N GLY A 25 1.28 -12.84 -22.97
CA GLY A 25 2.73 -13.02 -23.09
C GLY A 25 3.11 -14.39 -23.66
N GLY A 26 2.44 -15.46 -23.23
CA GLY A 26 2.63 -16.81 -23.76
C GLY A 26 2.21 -16.94 -25.23
N ILE A 27 1.04 -16.41 -25.59
CA ILE A 27 0.54 -16.41 -26.98
C ILE A 27 1.50 -15.65 -27.90
N LEU A 28 2.03 -14.52 -27.44
CA LEU A 28 2.96 -13.70 -28.21
C LEU A 28 4.25 -14.45 -28.56
N MET A 29 4.64 -15.47 -27.77
CA MET A 29 5.79 -16.33 -28.05
C MET A 29 5.51 -17.46 -29.06
N LEU A 30 4.25 -17.77 -29.38
CA LEU A 30 3.91 -18.89 -30.28
C LEU A 30 4.51 -18.76 -31.69
N PRO A 31 4.52 -17.58 -32.34
CA PRO A 31 5.17 -17.43 -33.65
C PRO A 31 6.67 -17.69 -33.59
N ALA A 32 7.36 -17.21 -32.54
CA ALA A 32 8.78 -17.45 -32.35
C ALA A 32 9.06 -18.95 -32.11
N LEU A 33 8.22 -19.62 -31.30
CA LEU A 33 8.29 -21.05 -31.09
C LEU A 33 8.07 -21.83 -32.39
N PHE A 34 7.08 -21.45 -33.20
CA PHE A 34 6.84 -22.07 -34.51
C PHE A 34 8.02 -21.90 -35.47
N LEU A 35 8.59 -20.70 -35.57
CA LEU A 35 9.76 -20.42 -36.41
C LEU A 35 10.98 -21.22 -35.97
N TYR A 36 11.16 -21.39 -34.66
CA TYR A 36 12.20 -22.24 -34.10
C TYR A 36 11.98 -23.73 -34.45
N LEU A 37 10.78 -24.26 -34.19
CA LEU A 37 10.44 -25.67 -34.43
C LEU A 37 10.41 -26.06 -35.91
N SER A 38 10.09 -25.11 -36.80
CA SER A 38 10.12 -25.32 -38.26
C SER A 38 11.53 -25.26 -38.87
N GLY A 39 12.56 -24.89 -38.09
CA GLY A 39 13.93 -24.70 -38.58
C GLY A 39 14.15 -23.42 -39.39
N LEU A 40 13.08 -22.66 -39.70
CA LEU A 40 13.15 -21.41 -40.46
C LEU A 40 13.97 -20.34 -39.75
N LEU A 41 13.89 -20.30 -38.42
CA LEU A 41 14.72 -19.39 -37.62
C LEU A 41 16.21 -19.69 -37.76
N VAL A 42 16.58 -20.98 -37.79
CA VAL A 42 17.96 -21.44 -37.96
C VAL A 42 18.47 -21.13 -39.37
N ALA A 43 17.58 -21.18 -40.37
CA ALA A 43 17.86 -20.74 -41.73
C ALA A 43 17.93 -19.20 -41.89
N GLY A 44 17.80 -18.43 -40.79
CA GLY A 44 17.89 -16.96 -40.79
C GLY A 44 16.62 -16.24 -41.24
N VAL A 45 15.52 -16.97 -41.51
CA VAL A 45 14.24 -16.39 -41.94
C VAL A 45 13.55 -15.73 -40.75
N ALA A 46 13.02 -14.52 -40.96
CA ALA A 46 12.27 -13.77 -39.95
C ALA A 46 13.02 -13.53 -38.62
N LEU A 47 14.37 -13.50 -38.67
CA LEU A 47 15.23 -13.28 -37.51
C LEU A 47 14.87 -11.97 -36.78
N THR A 48 14.73 -10.87 -37.52
CA THR A 48 14.37 -9.56 -36.96
C THR A 48 13.03 -9.60 -36.23
N GLY A 49 12.01 -10.25 -36.83
CA GLY A 49 10.69 -10.41 -36.22
C GLY A 49 10.77 -11.20 -34.91
N THR A 50 11.56 -12.28 -34.91
CA THR A 50 11.77 -13.11 -33.72
C THR A 50 12.48 -12.35 -32.60
N ILE A 51 13.51 -11.57 -32.92
CA ILE A 51 14.21 -10.72 -31.94
C ILE A 51 13.24 -9.72 -31.30
N ILE A 52 12.39 -9.06 -32.11
CA ILE A 52 11.38 -8.12 -31.62
C ILE A 52 10.38 -8.83 -30.69
N THR A 53 9.87 -10.00 -31.09
CA THR A 53 8.94 -10.81 -30.29
C THR A 53 9.57 -11.18 -28.94
N ILE A 54 10.80 -11.68 -28.94
CA ILE A 54 11.52 -12.05 -27.71
C ILE A 54 11.73 -10.82 -26.83
N ALA A 55 12.13 -9.67 -27.40
CA ALA A 55 12.34 -8.44 -26.65
C ALA A 55 11.06 -7.95 -25.95
N ILE A 56 9.92 -7.99 -26.65
CA ILE A 56 8.61 -7.62 -26.10
C ILE A 56 8.21 -8.59 -24.98
N ALA A 57 8.32 -9.89 -25.21
CA ALA A 57 7.95 -10.89 -24.23
C ALA A 57 8.84 -10.85 -22.98
N LEU A 58 10.15 -10.60 -23.15
CA LEU A 58 11.09 -10.41 -22.05
C LEU A 58 10.76 -9.14 -21.25
N THR A 59 10.44 -8.04 -21.93
CA THR A 59 9.99 -6.80 -21.27
C THR A 59 8.73 -7.05 -20.44
N LEU A 60 7.76 -7.79 -20.99
CA LEU A 60 6.53 -8.16 -20.28
C LEU A 60 6.82 -9.08 -19.08
N ALA A 61 7.70 -10.06 -19.24
CA ALA A 61 8.09 -10.97 -18.16
C ALA A 61 8.80 -10.22 -17.02
N VAL A 62 9.71 -9.29 -17.34
CA VAL A 62 10.36 -8.42 -16.37
C VAL A 62 9.32 -7.57 -15.65
N TRP A 63 8.40 -6.95 -16.38
CA TRP A 63 7.33 -6.14 -15.79
C TRP A 63 6.41 -6.95 -14.87
N LEU A 64 6.01 -8.17 -15.25
CA LEU A 64 5.25 -9.08 -14.40
C LEU A 64 6.02 -9.45 -13.13
N THR A 65 7.31 -9.74 -13.28
CA THR A 65 8.20 -10.09 -12.16
C THR A 65 8.34 -8.92 -11.17
N LEU A 66 8.46 -7.69 -11.67
CA LEU A 66 8.50 -6.50 -10.83
C LEU A 66 7.20 -6.30 -10.04
N ASN A 67 6.04 -6.50 -10.68
CA ASN A 67 4.74 -6.42 -10.01
C ASN A 67 4.56 -7.51 -8.95
N TYR A 68 5.00 -8.73 -9.24
CA TYR A 68 5.03 -9.82 -8.28
C TYR A 68 5.97 -9.51 -7.09
N ALA A 69 7.14 -8.93 -7.34
CA ALA A 69 8.10 -8.58 -6.30
C ALA A 69 7.55 -7.57 -5.27
N VAL A 70 6.71 -6.63 -5.72
CA VAL A 70 6.11 -5.60 -4.86
C VAL A 70 4.80 -6.04 -4.19
N GLN A 71 4.28 -7.21 -4.51
CA GLN A 71 3.04 -7.74 -3.94
C GLN A 71 3.12 -7.82 -2.39
N PRO A 72 2.15 -7.24 -1.66
CA PRO A 72 2.00 -7.38 -0.22
C PRO A 72 1.76 -8.83 0.19
N VAL A 73 2.44 -9.25 1.26
CA VAL A 73 2.33 -10.60 1.82
C VAL A 73 1.80 -10.55 3.25
N ALA A 74 2.20 -9.54 4.02
CA ALA A 74 1.75 -9.37 5.39
C ALA A 74 1.78 -7.90 5.83
N TYR A 75 0.95 -7.58 6.81
CA TYR A 75 0.87 -6.31 7.50
C TYR A 75 1.24 -6.55 8.95
N VAL A 76 2.34 -5.98 9.40
CA VAL A 76 2.87 -6.18 10.75
C VAL A 76 2.75 -4.89 11.53
N VAL A 77 2.17 -4.99 12.72
CA VAL A 77 2.12 -3.91 13.70
C VAL A 77 3.22 -4.17 14.72
N THR A 78 4.28 -3.34 14.68
CA THR A 78 5.47 -3.52 15.53
C THR A 78 5.80 -2.21 16.23
N GLY A 79 5.67 -2.19 17.56
CA GLY A 79 6.00 -1.01 18.36
C GLY A 79 5.13 0.19 17.96
N ASP A 80 5.76 1.23 17.43
CA ASP A 80 5.13 2.45 16.91
C ASP A 80 5.10 2.48 15.37
N THR A 81 5.22 1.35 14.68
CA THR A 81 5.27 1.29 13.22
C THR A 81 4.29 0.27 12.62
N LEU A 82 3.69 0.67 11.50
CA LEU A 82 3.01 -0.22 10.57
C LEU A 82 4.00 -0.63 9.47
N VAL A 83 4.24 -1.93 9.33
CA VAL A 83 5.12 -2.49 8.31
C VAL A 83 4.32 -3.28 7.28
N VAL A 84 4.32 -2.82 6.04
CA VAL A 84 3.79 -3.57 4.90
C VAL A 84 4.92 -4.41 4.31
N ARG A 85 4.92 -5.72 4.60
CA ARG A 85 5.85 -6.68 4.03
C ARG A 85 5.44 -7.03 2.60
N ARG A 86 6.40 -6.98 1.69
CA ARG A 86 6.26 -7.35 0.27
C ARG A 86 7.06 -8.61 0.00
N ARG A 87 6.79 -9.29 -1.12
CA ARG A 87 7.45 -10.56 -1.46
C ARG A 87 8.96 -10.44 -1.53
N TRP A 88 9.47 -9.63 -2.47
CA TRP A 88 10.90 -9.48 -2.72
C TRP A 88 11.37 -8.02 -2.61
N ALA A 89 10.44 -7.07 -2.72
CA ALA A 89 10.74 -5.66 -2.54
C ALA A 89 10.92 -5.28 -1.05
N ARG A 90 11.61 -4.16 -0.82
CA ARG A 90 11.80 -3.59 0.51
C ARG A 90 10.44 -3.33 1.20
N ALA A 91 10.33 -3.70 2.47
CA ALA A 91 9.14 -3.45 3.27
C ALA A 91 8.90 -1.93 3.45
N LEU A 92 7.64 -1.52 3.35
CA LEU A 92 7.23 -0.15 3.63
C LEU A 92 6.98 -0.01 5.11
N ARG A 93 7.62 0.96 5.76
CA ARG A 93 7.46 1.23 7.20
C ARG A 93 6.82 2.60 7.37
N ILE A 94 5.76 2.67 8.16
CA ILE A 94 5.00 3.89 8.41
C ILE A 94 4.91 4.07 9.93
N PRO A 95 5.58 5.10 10.48
CA PRO A 95 5.47 5.44 11.90
C PRO A 95 4.05 5.86 12.26
N PHE A 96 3.59 5.48 13.45
CA PHE A 96 2.27 5.80 13.99
C PHE A 96 2.04 7.29 14.14
N LYS A 97 3.11 8.07 14.36
CA LYS A 97 3.06 9.54 14.36
C LYS A 97 2.52 10.14 13.06
N GLN A 98 2.66 9.42 11.95
CA GLN A 98 2.15 9.83 10.64
C GLN A 98 0.73 9.34 10.37
N ILE A 99 0.14 8.57 11.28
CA ILE A 99 -1.14 7.89 11.09
C ILE A 99 -2.21 8.61 11.90
N MET A 100 -3.25 9.06 11.20
CA MET A 100 -4.41 9.72 11.81
C MET A 100 -5.40 8.71 12.38
N GLY A 101 -5.57 7.57 11.70
CA GLY A 101 -6.54 6.58 12.09
C GLY A 101 -6.70 5.45 11.08
N VAL A 102 -7.57 4.52 11.42
CA VAL A 102 -7.87 3.34 10.61
C VAL A 102 -9.39 3.11 10.52
N SER A 103 -9.86 2.83 9.31
CA SER A 103 -11.27 2.57 9.03
C SER A 103 -11.43 1.50 7.94
N PHE A 104 -12.62 0.88 7.89
CA PHE A 104 -12.98 0.03 6.76
C PHE A 104 -13.15 0.89 5.50
N ALA A 105 -12.70 0.36 4.37
CA ALA A 105 -12.79 1.02 3.07
C ALA A 105 -13.66 0.23 2.10
N SER A 106 -14.76 -0.33 2.58
CA SER A 106 -15.70 -1.13 1.77
C SER A 106 -16.29 -0.35 0.60
N ALA A 107 -16.43 0.97 0.72
CA ALA A 107 -16.89 1.83 -0.39
C ALA A 107 -15.91 1.88 -1.57
N LEU A 108 -14.65 1.44 -1.39
CA LEU A 108 -13.67 1.30 -2.45
C LEU A 108 -13.68 -0.09 -3.12
N ALA A 109 -14.56 -1.01 -2.69
CA ALA A 109 -14.61 -2.36 -3.22
C ALA A 109 -15.00 -2.41 -4.71
N ASP A 110 -15.71 -1.39 -5.19
CA ASP A 110 -16.11 -1.26 -6.60
C ASP A 110 -14.98 -0.73 -7.50
N VAL A 111 -13.87 -0.25 -6.94
CA VAL A 111 -12.67 0.12 -7.72
C VAL A 111 -12.08 -1.16 -8.35
N PRO A 112 -11.71 -1.17 -9.64
CA PRO A 112 -11.58 -0.04 -10.57
C PRO A 112 -12.81 0.26 -11.44
N ARG A 113 -13.97 -0.37 -11.22
CA ARG A 113 -15.15 -0.27 -12.09
C ARG A 113 -15.83 1.10 -12.05
N PHE A 114 -15.77 1.78 -10.90
CA PHE A 114 -16.35 3.11 -10.71
C PHE A 114 -15.33 4.06 -10.06
N GLY A 115 -15.39 5.33 -10.45
CA GLY A 115 -14.62 6.41 -9.83
C GLY A 115 -13.10 6.39 -10.09
N LEU A 116 -12.57 5.43 -10.86
CA LEU A 116 -11.14 5.41 -11.17
C LEU A 116 -10.82 6.43 -12.27
N ARG A 117 -10.04 7.46 -11.93
CA ARG A 117 -9.50 8.41 -12.90
C ARG A 117 -8.12 7.98 -13.39
N TRP A 118 -7.29 7.49 -12.47
CA TRP A 118 -5.93 7.04 -12.80
C TRP A 118 -5.45 5.99 -11.80
N SER A 119 -4.73 4.98 -12.31
CA SER A 119 -4.10 3.93 -11.50
C SER A 119 -2.73 3.59 -12.05
N PHE A 120 -1.77 3.36 -11.14
CA PHE A 120 -0.48 2.78 -11.53
C PHE A 120 -0.60 1.29 -11.89
N ASN A 121 -1.16 0.46 -11.01
CA ASN A 121 -1.44 -0.95 -11.29
C ASN A 121 -2.81 -1.33 -10.71
N ALA A 122 -3.78 -1.51 -11.60
CA ALA A 122 -5.17 -1.80 -11.25
C ALA A 122 -5.52 -3.30 -11.23
N GLY A 123 -4.58 -4.25 -11.13
CA GLY A 123 -4.96 -5.66 -10.98
C GLY A 123 -3.90 -6.73 -11.26
N VAL A 124 -2.69 -6.39 -11.70
CA VAL A 124 -1.62 -7.37 -11.91
C VAL A 124 -0.95 -7.68 -10.57
N PHE A 125 -1.12 -8.91 -10.08
CA PHE A 125 -0.74 -9.34 -8.73
C PHE A 125 -1.36 -8.50 -7.59
N GLY A 126 -2.52 -7.87 -7.84
CA GLY A 126 -3.21 -7.00 -6.89
C GLY A 126 -3.19 -5.53 -7.32
N TYR A 127 -3.36 -4.64 -6.35
CA TYR A 127 -3.49 -3.19 -6.52
C TYR A 127 -2.34 -2.50 -5.81
N HIS A 128 -1.46 -1.86 -6.59
CA HIS A 128 -0.22 -1.30 -6.08
C HIS A 128 0.02 0.11 -6.63
N GLY A 129 0.53 0.98 -5.77
CA GLY A 129 0.98 2.32 -6.14
C GLY A 129 -0.08 3.40 -5.98
N PRO A 130 0.18 4.59 -6.53
CA PRO A 130 -0.75 5.72 -6.44
C PRO A 130 -1.97 5.52 -7.35
N PHE A 131 -3.13 5.97 -6.84
CA PHE A 131 -4.42 5.98 -7.50
C PHE A 131 -5.07 7.35 -7.30
N HIS A 132 -5.78 7.80 -8.32
CA HIS A 132 -6.64 8.97 -8.24
C HIS A 132 -8.09 8.52 -8.44
N LEU A 133 -8.89 8.69 -7.39
CA LEU A 133 -10.27 8.24 -7.31
C LEU A 133 -11.22 9.43 -7.13
N ASP A 134 -12.38 9.36 -7.74
CA ASP A 134 -13.49 10.30 -7.55
C ASP A 134 -14.55 9.63 -6.67
N PRO A 135 -15.01 10.21 -5.55
CA PRO A 135 -14.68 11.53 -4.97
C PRO A 135 -13.51 11.52 -3.95
N TYR A 136 -12.80 10.41 -3.79
CA TYR A 136 -11.86 10.19 -2.69
C TYR A 136 -10.47 10.85 -2.85
N GLY A 137 -10.17 11.41 -4.01
CA GLY A 137 -8.89 12.03 -4.34
C GLY A 137 -7.73 11.04 -4.47
N ASN A 138 -6.54 11.45 -4.03
CA ASN A 138 -5.32 10.65 -4.13
C ASN A 138 -5.23 9.62 -2.99
N VAL A 139 -5.05 8.36 -3.36
CA VAL A 139 -4.82 7.26 -2.41
C VAL A 139 -3.67 6.38 -2.88
N PHE A 140 -3.03 5.66 -1.96
CA PHE A 140 -1.97 4.72 -2.28
C PHE A 140 -2.43 3.30 -1.98
N PHE A 141 -2.47 2.43 -2.98
CA PHE A 141 -2.83 1.04 -2.79
C PHE A 141 -1.60 0.16 -2.50
N ALA A 142 -1.75 -0.69 -1.50
CA ALA A 142 -0.90 -1.84 -1.23
C ALA A 142 -1.82 -3.00 -0.81
N ALA A 143 -2.72 -3.39 -1.73
CA ALA A 143 -3.78 -4.34 -1.49
C ALA A 143 -3.78 -5.44 -2.56
N THR A 144 -4.38 -6.58 -2.23
CA THR A 144 -4.53 -7.75 -3.10
C THR A 144 -6.00 -8.12 -3.30
N ASN A 145 -6.89 -7.64 -2.41
CA ASN A 145 -8.31 -7.99 -2.43
C ASN A 145 -9.19 -6.77 -2.14
N ARG A 146 -10.02 -6.39 -3.12
CA ARG A 146 -10.93 -5.24 -3.02
C ARG A 146 -12.12 -5.41 -2.08
N GLU A 147 -12.47 -6.63 -1.71
CA GLU A 147 -13.61 -6.88 -0.80
C GLU A 147 -13.20 -6.76 0.68
N ARG A 148 -11.89 -6.68 0.96
CA ARG A 148 -11.33 -6.69 2.32
C ARG A 148 -10.50 -5.44 2.61
N LEU A 149 -10.87 -4.31 2.00
CA LEU A 149 -10.08 -3.08 2.08
C LEU A 149 -10.21 -2.40 3.45
N VAL A 150 -9.06 -1.93 3.93
CA VAL A 150 -8.90 -1.11 5.12
C VAL A 150 -8.10 0.13 4.72
N ALA A 151 -8.60 1.31 5.10
CA ALA A 151 -7.90 2.58 4.90
C ALA A 151 -7.14 2.95 6.17
N VAL A 152 -5.87 3.29 5.99
CA VAL A 152 -5.01 3.90 7.00
C VAL A 152 -4.80 5.36 6.59
N ALA A 153 -5.48 6.26 7.29
CA ALA A 153 -5.41 7.70 7.06
C ALA A 153 -4.07 8.24 7.59
N ARG A 154 -3.43 9.14 6.84
CA ARG A 154 -2.12 9.72 7.17
C ARG A 154 -2.19 11.24 7.12
N TYR A 155 -1.42 11.93 7.98
CA TYR A 155 -1.46 13.40 8.09
C TYR A 155 -0.95 14.08 6.82
N ASP A 156 0.29 13.79 6.42
CA ASP A 156 0.97 14.50 5.31
C ASP A 156 1.16 13.62 4.07
N ALA A 157 0.34 12.58 3.91
CA ALA A 157 0.46 11.63 2.82
C ALA A 157 -0.91 11.08 2.40
N PRO A 158 -1.07 10.64 1.14
CA PRO A 158 -2.29 9.98 0.66
C PRO A 158 -2.70 8.83 1.57
N SER A 159 -4.00 8.57 1.74
CA SER A 159 -4.44 7.41 2.53
C SER A 159 -3.88 6.12 1.97
N LEU A 160 -3.34 5.26 2.84
CA LEU A 160 -2.84 3.95 2.46
C LEU A 160 -3.99 2.94 2.52
N ILE A 161 -4.28 2.31 1.40
CA ILE A 161 -5.30 1.26 1.29
C ILE A 161 -4.61 -0.10 1.30
N ILE A 162 -5.00 -0.94 2.25
CA ILE A 162 -4.47 -2.30 2.46
C ILE A 162 -5.61 -3.32 2.49
N SER A 163 -5.28 -4.60 2.34
CA SER A 163 -6.27 -5.69 2.40
C SER A 163 -5.78 -6.87 3.26
N PRO A 164 -5.81 -6.76 4.59
CA PRO A 164 -5.52 -7.87 5.48
C PRO A 164 -6.54 -9.00 5.31
N ALA A 165 -6.12 -10.26 5.52
CA ALA A 165 -6.99 -11.43 5.42
C ALA A 165 -8.16 -11.37 6.42
N ARG A 166 -7.91 -10.83 7.61
CA ARG A 166 -8.87 -10.61 8.70
C ARG A 166 -9.03 -9.11 8.98
N PRO A 167 -9.85 -8.37 8.20
CA PRO A 167 -9.91 -6.91 8.28
C PRO A 167 -10.46 -6.37 9.60
N ARG A 168 -11.43 -7.06 10.21
CA ARG A 168 -12.03 -6.63 11.49
C ARG A 168 -11.01 -6.67 12.63
N GLU A 169 -10.40 -7.84 12.82
CA GLU A 169 -9.37 -8.06 13.83
C GLU A 169 -8.16 -7.13 13.63
N PHE A 170 -7.78 -6.87 12.37
CA PHE A 170 -6.73 -5.89 12.05
C PHE A 170 -7.11 -4.49 12.56
N VAL A 171 -8.30 -3.99 12.21
CA VAL A 171 -8.74 -2.63 12.59
C VAL A 171 -8.82 -2.48 14.11
N GLU A 172 -9.37 -3.47 14.81
CA GLU A 172 -9.48 -3.49 16.28
C GLU A 172 -8.09 -3.45 16.93
N THR A 173 -7.22 -4.40 16.56
CA THR A 173 -5.85 -4.47 17.09
C THR A 173 -5.06 -3.19 16.79
N PHE A 174 -5.25 -2.63 15.59
CA PHE A 174 -4.54 -1.41 15.17
C PHE A 174 -5.00 -0.19 15.96
N ARG A 175 -6.30 -0.05 16.23
CA ARG A 175 -6.82 1.03 17.08
C ARG A 175 -6.30 0.94 18.50
N GLU A 176 -6.28 -0.27 19.08
CA GLU A 176 -5.69 -0.47 20.40
C GLU A 176 -4.21 -0.10 20.44
N ALA A 177 -3.45 -0.47 19.40
CA ALA A 177 -2.03 -0.14 19.30
C ALA A 177 -1.81 1.38 19.19
N LEU A 178 -2.62 2.08 18.39
CA LEU A 178 -2.58 3.55 18.29
C LEU A 178 -2.87 4.21 19.64
N LEU A 179 -3.93 3.79 20.35
CA LEU A 179 -4.28 4.32 21.67
C LEU A 179 -3.16 4.13 22.69
N LYS A 180 -2.58 2.93 22.74
CA LYS A 180 -1.43 2.63 23.62
C LYS A 180 -0.24 3.54 23.31
N SER A 181 0.11 3.73 22.02
CA SER A 181 1.20 4.63 21.64
C SER A 181 0.95 6.08 22.05
N ALA A 182 -0.28 6.58 21.90
CA ALA A 182 -0.63 7.94 22.29
C ALA A 182 -0.56 8.15 23.82
N SER A 183 -1.00 7.16 24.61
CA SER A 183 -0.89 7.21 26.07
C SER A 183 0.56 7.19 26.57
N MET A 184 1.44 6.40 25.93
CA MET A 184 2.86 6.36 26.29
C MET A 184 3.57 7.67 26.00
N GLU A 185 3.23 8.33 24.89
CA GLU A 185 3.82 9.62 24.52
C GLU A 185 3.35 10.76 25.45
N GLN A 186 2.11 10.72 25.94
CA GLN A 186 1.60 11.66 26.93
C GLN A 186 2.24 11.47 28.32
N SER A 187 2.46 10.24 28.76
CA SER A 187 3.15 9.95 30.03
C SER A 187 4.65 10.29 30.00
N ALA A 188 5.27 10.29 28.83
CA ALA A 188 6.68 10.62 28.65
C ALA A 188 6.96 12.14 28.53
N LYS A 189 5.93 12.97 28.34
CA LYS A 189 6.08 14.43 28.27
C LYS A 189 6.15 15.00 29.69
N PRO A 190 7.24 15.68 30.10
CA PRO A 190 7.33 16.28 31.43
C PRO A 190 6.19 17.29 31.62
N ALA A 191 5.57 17.28 32.80
CA ALA A 191 4.58 18.28 33.19
C ALA A 191 5.15 19.68 32.93
N PRO A 192 4.35 20.64 32.41
CA PRO A 192 4.79 22.03 32.32
C PRO A 192 5.17 22.44 33.75
N SER A 193 6.45 22.76 33.94
CA SER A 193 6.96 23.37 35.17
C SER A 193 6.02 24.51 35.52
N GLN A 194 5.32 24.38 36.65
CA GLN A 194 4.50 25.44 37.23
C GLN A 194 5.38 26.68 37.35
N GLN A 195 5.22 27.60 36.42
CA GLN A 195 5.80 28.93 36.50
C GLN A 195 5.12 29.59 37.70
N GLN A 196 5.81 29.54 38.83
CA GLN A 196 5.47 30.27 40.05
C GLN A 196 5.14 31.71 39.67
N SER A 197 3.89 32.09 39.85
CA SER A 197 3.47 33.48 39.88
C SER A 197 4.06 34.11 41.14
N PRO A 198 4.85 35.19 41.06
CA PRO A 198 5.04 36.06 42.21
C PRO A 198 3.86 37.03 42.21
N HIS A 199 2.90 36.80 43.08
CA HIS A 199 2.13 37.90 43.66
C HIS A 199 3.08 38.75 44.51
N PRO A 200 2.99 40.09 44.41
CA PRO A 200 3.12 40.90 45.61
C PRO A 200 1.90 41.82 45.74
N PHE A 201 1.01 41.47 46.68
CA PHE A 201 0.22 42.48 47.39
C PHE A 201 1.08 42.98 48.55
N ALA A 202 1.54 44.23 48.50
CA ALA A 202 1.83 45.01 49.71
C ALA A 202 2.01 46.51 49.37
N ALA A 203 1.09 47.30 49.95
CA ALA A 203 1.30 48.66 50.46
C ALA A 203 1.67 49.79 49.47
N TYR A 204 0.64 50.55 49.06
CA TYR A 204 0.79 52.01 48.99
C TYR A 204 -0.46 52.70 49.54
N GLN A 205 -0.43 52.92 50.84
CA GLN A 205 -1.40 53.72 51.58
C GLN A 205 -0.61 54.66 52.48
N ARG A 206 -0.34 55.87 52.00
CA ARG A 206 -0.16 57.13 52.74
C ARG A 206 0.43 58.21 51.80
N SER A 207 -0.39 59.21 51.48
CA SER A 207 -0.06 60.64 51.53
C SER A 207 -1.12 61.44 50.77
N ILE A 208 -2.28 61.64 51.41
CA ILE A 208 -3.05 62.88 51.23
C ILE A 208 -2.85 63.60 52.56
N ASP A 209 -2.05 64.66 52.51
CA ASP A 209 -2.15 65.89 53.29
C ASP A 209 -1.27 66.94 52.58
#